data_AF-A0A5K0XQD9-F1
#
_entry.id   AF-A0A5K0XQD9-F1
#
_cell.length_a   1.000
_cell.length_b   1.000
_cell.length_c   1.000
_cell.angle_alpha   90.00
_cell.angle_beta   90.00
_cell.angle_gamma   90.00
#
_symmetry.space_group_name_H-M   'P 1'
#
loop_
_entity.id
_entity.type
_entity.pdbx_description
1 polymer ?
#
loop_
_entity_poly.entity_id
_entity_poly.type
_entity_poly.pdbx_seq_one_letter_code
_entity_poly.pdbx_strand_id
1 'polypeptide(L)' 'YEFRNNHGEWFRSVKPDIGPGILERVQEALAVSEENIKYSVAARSEIHSAISDLLK' A
#
# COMPACT_ATOMS: atom_id res chain seq x y z
N TYR A 1 -1.46 1.89 1.14
CA TYR A 1 -2.61 1.19 0.56
C TYR A 1 -2.50 -0.31 0.80
N GLU A 2 -1.51 -1.00 0.20
CA GLU A 2 -1.34 -2.45 0.38
C GLU A 2 -1.19 -2.87 1.84
N PHE A 3 -0.36 -2.17 2.63
CA PHE A 3 -0.23 -2.45 4.06
C PHE A 3 -1.57 -2.41 4.80
N ARG A 4 -2.38 -1.38 4.54
CA ARG A 4 -3.71 -1.23 5.14
C ARG A 4 -4.63 -2.38 4.78
N ASN A 5 -4.63 -2.79 3.51
CA ASN A 5 -5.51 -3.84 3.02
C ASN A 5 -5.10 -5.22 3.57
N ASN A 6 -3.80 -5.47 3.69
CA ASN A 6 -3.29 -6.79 4.11
C ASN A 6 -3.15 -6.94 5.63
N HIS A 7 -2.90 -5.84 6.35
CA HIS A 7 -2.53 -5.87 7.77
C HIS A 7 -3.38 -4.95 8.65
N GLY A 8 -4.28 -4.14 8.09
CA GLY A 8 -5.02 -3.14 8.84
C GLY A 8 -5.93 -3.73 9.91
N GLU A 9 -6.63 -4.83 9.63
CA GLU A 9 -7.47 -5.50 10.63
C GLU A 9 -6.64 -6.16 11.73
N TRP A 10 -5.56 -6.85 11.37
CA TRP A 10 -4.64 -7.44 12.32
C TRP A 10 -4.07 -6.38 13.27
N PHE A 11 -3.62 -5.25 12.74
CA PHE A 11 -3.05 -4.17 13.55
C PHE A 11 -4.06 -3.61 14.55
N ARG A 12 -5.31 -3.40 14.12
CA ARG A 12 -6.39 -2.89 14.98
C ARG A 12 -6.81 -3.88 16.06
N SER A 13 -6.79 -5.18 15.77
CA SER A 13 -7.19 -6.25 16.69
C SER A 13 -6.10 -6.59 17.70
N VAL A 14 -4.87 -6.76 17.23
CA VAL A 14 -3.74 -7.22 18.06
C VAL A 14 -3.09 -6.09 18.85
N LYS A 15 -3.17 -4.84 18.36
CA LYS A 15 -2.56 -3.65 19.01
C LYS A 15 -1.12 -3.93 19.45
N PRO A 16 -0.24 -4.28 18.50
CA PRO A 16 1.11 -4.72 18.84
C PRO A 16 1.88 -3.62 19.58
N ASP A 17 2.69 -4.02 20.56
CA ASP A 17 3.60 -3.12 21.26
C ASP A 17 4.80 -2.83 20.36
N ILE A 18 4.80 -1.65 19.77
CA ILE A 18 5.83 -1.19 18.82
C ILE A 18 6.29 0.21 19.20
N GLY A 19 7.58 0.46 18.99
CA GLY A 19 8.17 1.77 19.28
C GLY A 19 7.53 2.90 18.47
N PRO A 20 7.61 4.14 18.97
CA PRO A 20 6.87 5.29 18.43
C PRO A 20 7.15 5.57 16.95
N GLY A 21 8.40 5.44 16.49
CA GLY A 21 8.74 5.67 15.08
C GLY A 21 8.17 4.61 14.12
N ILE A 22 7.93 3.38 14.60
CA ILE A 22 7.25 2.36 13.80
C ILE A 22 5.74 2.63 13.82
N LEU A 23 5.21 2.99 14.99
CA LEU A 23 3.79 3.31 15.14
C LEU A 23 3.35 4.44 14.20
N GLU A 24 4.13 5.52 14.12
CA GLU A 24 3.89 6.66 13.23
C GLU A 24 3.77 6.20 11.76
N ARG A 25 4.78 5.46 11.27
CA ARG A 25 4.80 4.95 9.89
C ARG A 25 3.64 3.99 9.60
N VAL A 26 3.23 3.19 10.59
CA VAL A 26 2.07 2.31 10.46
C VAL A 26 0.79 3.14 10.35
N GLN A 27 0.63 4.17 11.19
CA GLN A 27 -0.53 5.06 11.13
C GLN A 27 -0.63 5.76 9.77
N GLU A 28 0.48 6.28 9.24
CA GLU A 28 0.54 6.83 7.88
C GLU A 28 0.10 5.80 6.84
N ALA A 29 0.65 4.58 6.90
CA ALA A 29 0.32 3.51 5.95
C ALA A 29 -1.15 3.09 6.00
N LEU A 30 -1.77 3.15 7.19
CA LEU A 30 -3.20 2.89 7.41
C LEU A 30 -4.10 4.03 6.88
N ALA A 31 -3.59 5.25 6.80
CA ALA A 31 -4.32 6.41 6.30
C ALA A 31 -4.36 6.51 4.76
N VAL A 32 -3.44 5.84 4.06
CA VAL A 32 -3.35 5.88 2.59
C VAL A 32 -4.64 5.40 1.92
N SER A 33 -5.30 6.29 1.17
CA SER A 33 -6.51 6.03 0.37
C SER A 33 -6.20 5.61 -1.08
N GLU A 34 -7.24 5.32 -1.87
CA GLU A 34 -7.11 5.04 -3.31
C GLU A 34 -6.60 6.26 -4.09
N GLU A 35 -7.08 7.45 -3.73
CA GLU A 35 -6.65 8.71 -4.34
C GLU A 35 -5.14 8.92 -4.17
N ASN A 36 -4.59 8.55 -3.01
CA ASN A 36 -3.16 8.66 -2.74
C ASN A 36 -2.29 7.74 -3.63
N ILE A 37 -2.86 6.66 -4.17
CA ILE A 37 -2.12 5.68 -5.00
C ILE A 37 -2.51 5.67 -6.47
N LYS A 38 -3.44 6.54 -6.89
CA LYS A 38 -4.00 6.53 -8.25
C LYS A 38 -2.93 6.53 -9.35
N TYR A 39 -1.88 7.34 -9.17
CA TYR A 39 -0.79 7.44 -10.14
C TYR A 39 0.09 6.19 -10.14
N SER A 40 0.34 5.59 -8.98
CA SER A 40 1.07 4.32 -8.89
C SER A 40 0.31 3.17 -9.56
N VAL A 41 -1.02 3.14 -9.42
CA VAL A 41 -1.87 2.15 -10.10
C VAL A 41 -1.84 2.35 -11.62
N ALA A 42 -1.97 3.59 -12.09
CA ALA A 42 -1.88 3.94 -13.50
C ALA A 42 -0.52 3.54 -14.09
N ALA A 43 0.59 3.93 -13.44
CA ALA A 43 1.94 3.58 -13.86
C ALA A 43 2.15 2.06 -13.91
N ARG A 44 1.67 1.32 -12.91
CA ARG A 44 1.73 -0.15 -12.92
C ARG A 44 0.99 -0.75 -14.12
N SER A 45 -0.19 -0.22 -14.44
CA SER A 45 -0.99 -0.67 -15.59
C SER A 45 -0.29 -0.40 -16.92
N GLU A 46 0.29 0.80 -17.09
CA GLU A 46 1.02 1.18 -18.30
C GLU A 46 2.27 0.33 -18.51
N ILE A 47 3.07 0.15 -17.45
CA ILE A 47 4.26 -0.71 -17.49
C ILE A 47 3.87 -2.14 -17.86
N HIS A 48 2.81 -2.68 -17.25
CA HIS A 48 2.34 -4.03 -17.57
C HIS A 48 1.92 -4.15 -19.04
N SER A 49 1.23 -3.15 -19.59
CA SER A 49 0.87 -3.11 -21.01
C SER A 49 2.11 -3.09 -21.90
N ALA A 50 3.06 -2.19 -21.63
CA ALA A 50 4.27 -2.05 -22.44
C ALA A 50 5.14 -3.32 -22.44
N ILE A 51 5.28 -3.97 -21.28
CA ILE A 51 5.98 -5.26 -21.16
C ILE A 51 5.23 -6.34 -21.94
N SER A 52 3.90 -6.38 -21.82
CA SER A 52 3.08 -7.36 -22.54
C SER A 52 3.18 -7.18 -24.06
N ASP A 53 3.30 -5.94 -24.55
CA ASP A 53 3.48 -5.64 -25.97
C ASP A 53 4.88 -5.99 -26.47
N LEU A 54 5.92 -5.78 -25.65
CA LEU A 54 7.30 -6.14 -25.99
C LEU A 54 7.51 -7.67 -26.12
N LEU A 55 6.74 -8.46 -25.37
CA LEU A 55 6.85 -9.93 -25.36
C LEU A 55 6.02 -10.62 -26.46
N LYS A 56 5.30 -9.86 -27.30
CA LYS A 56 4.58 -10.37 -28.48
C LYS A 56 5.52 -10.53 -29.67
#